data_AF-A0A1A0JQZ2-F1
#
_entry.id   AF-A0A1A0JQZ2-F1
#
_cell.length_a   1.000
_cell.length_b   1.000
_cell.length_c   1.000
_cell.angle_alpha   90.00
_cell.angle_beta   90.00
_cell.angle_gamma   90.00
#
_symmetry.space_group_name_H-M   'P 1'
#
loop_
_entity.id
_entity.type
_entity.pdbx_description
1 polymer ?
#
loop_
_entity_poly.entity_id
_entity_poly.type
_entity_poly.pdbx_seq_one_letter_code
_entity_poly.pdbx_strand_id
1 'polypeptide(L)' 'MEVHAVVFVDELMVPMLSGLAENACAAGAVTREQADSWIAEQTHRGRSDRLMLAMPLFFAAATKPSVRSR' A
#
# COMPACT_ATOMS: atom_id res chain seq x y z
N MET A 1 0.99 18.16 -10.24
CA MET A 1 0.95 16.88 -9.50
C MET A 1 0.01 15.97 -10.24
N GLU A 2 0.46 14.77 -10.56
CA GLU A 2 -0.33 13.73 -11.21
C GLU A 2 -0.61 12.62 -10.19
N VAL A 3 -1.77 11.96 -10.29
CA VAL A 3 -2.17 10.90 -9.38
C VAL A 3 -2.64 9.71 -10.19
N HIS A 4 -2.06 8.54 -9.94
CA HIS A 4 -2.49 7.27 -10.51
C HIS A 4 -2.92 6.32 -9.41
N ALA A 5 -4.10 5.71 -9.55
CA ALA A 5 -4.54 4.65 -8.65
C ALA A 5 -4.19 3.29 -9.27
N VAL A 6 -3.18 2.62 -8.72
CA VAL A 6 -2.83 1.25 -9.12
C VAL A 6 -3.65 0.29 -8.27
N VAL A 7 -4.30 -0.69 -8.91
CA VAL A 7 -5.10 -1.71 -8.23
C VAL A 7 -4.40 -3.06 -8.34
N PHE A 8 -4.15 -3.69 -7.20
CA PHE A 8 -3.60 -5.03 -7.09
C PHE A 8 -4.69 -5.98 -6.60
N VAL A 9 -4.80 -7.14 -7.25
CA VAL A 9 -5.80 -8.17 -6.90
C VAL A 9 -5.20 -9.54 -6.61
N ASP A 10 -3.90 -9.69 -6.86
CA ASP A 10 -3.14 -10.92 -6.66
C ASP A 10 -2.32 -10.87 -5.36
N GLU A 11 -1.50 -11.89 -5.12
CA GLU A 11 -0.69 -12.01 -3.91
C GLU A 11 0.57 -11.11 -3.87
N LEU A 12 0.90 -10.38 -4.94
CA LEU A 12 2.16 -9.62 -5.05
C LEU A 12 2.39 -8.68 -3.87
N MET A 13 1.31 -8.09 -3.36
CA MET A 13 1.36 -7.07 -2.30
C MET A 13 1.24 -7.65 -0.89
N VAL A 14 0.98 -8.95 -0.74
CA VAL A 14 0.82 -9.60 0.58
C VAL A 14 2.03 -9.37 1.50
N PRO A 15 3.30 -9.48 1.05
CA PRO A 15 4.44 -9.21 1.92
C PRO A 15 4.49 -7.78 2.47
N MET A 16 4.12 -6.78 1.67
CA MET A 16 4.03 -5.40 2.13
C MET A 16 2.92 -5.25 3.17
N LEU A 17 1.74 -5.79 2.89
CA LEU A 17 0.59 -5.75 3.80
C LEU A 17 0.92 -6.40 5.15
N SER A 18 1.60 -7.55 5.15
CA SER A 18 2.07 -8.20 6.36
C SER A 18 3.04 -7.33 7.16
N GLY A 19 3.97 -6.66 6.50
CA GLY A 19 4.87 -5.70 7.16
C GLY A 19 4.12 -4.53 7.82
N LEU A 20 3.04 -4.02 7.20
CA LEU A 20 2.21 -2.97 7.80
C LEU A 20 1.47 -3.47 9.06
N ALA A 21 0.92 -4.68 9.01
CA ALA A 21 0.24 -5.29 10.16
C ALA A 21 1.20 -5.55 11.33
N GLU A 22 2.41 -6.04 11.06
CA GLU A 22 3.46 -6.22 12.07
C GLU A 22 3.85 -4.90 12.72
N ASN A 23 4.05 -3.84 11.93
CA ASN A 23 4.36 -2.51 12.47
C ASN A 23 3.21 -1.93 13.30
N ALA A 24 1.96 -2.15 12.88
CA ALA A 24 0.79 -1.75 13.67
C ALA A 24 0.72 -2.48 15.01
N CYS A 25 1.04 -3.78 15.03
CA CYS A 25 1.15 -4.55 16.27
C CYS A 25 2.29 -4.03 17.15
N ALA A 26 3.48 -3.77 16.59
CA ALA A 26 4.63 -3.25 17.33
C ALA A 26 4.37 -1.86 17.93
N ALA A 27 3.58 -1.03 17.24
CA ALA A 27 3.12 0.27 17.74
C ALA A 27 1.99 0.17 18.78
N GLY A 28 1.47 -1.04 19.05
CA GLY A 28 0.35 -1.27 19.97
C GLY A 28 -1.01 -0.83 19.42
N ALA A 29 -1.11 -0.55 18.11
CA ALA A 29 -2.36 -0.15 17.47
C ALA A 29 -3.35 -1.31 17.32
N VAL A 30 -2.82 -2.54 17.24
CA VAL A 30 -3.59 -3.79 17.19
C VAL A 30 -2.92 -4.85 18.06
N THR A 31 -3.67 -5.86 18.49
CA THR A 31 -3.10 -7.01 19.19
C THR A 31 -2.37 -7.94 18.22
N ARG A 32 -1.49 -8.81 18.75
CA ARG A 32 -0.83 -9.87 17.97
C ARG A 32 -1.83 -10.77 17.26
N GLU A 33 -2.88 -11.19 17.96
CA GLU A 33 -3.95 -12.04 17.39
C GLU A 33 -4.69 -11.36 16.23
N GLN A 34 -4.97 -10.05 16.36
CA GLN A 34 -5.60 -9.27 15.28
C GLN A 34 -4.68 -9.18 14.05
N ALA A 35 -3.38 -8.93 14.25
CA ALA A 35 -2.42 -8.87 13.16
C ALA A 35 -2.29 -10.23 12.45
N ASP A 36 -2.11 -11.32 13.21
CA ASP A 36 -1.94 -12.67 12.67
C ASP A 36 -3.18 -13.12 11.89
N SER A 37 -4.38 -12.91 12.46
CA SER A 37 -5.65 -13.23 11.79
C SER A 37 -5.82 -12.44 10.49
N TRP A 38 -5.47 -11.16 10.49
CA TRP A 38 -5.60 -10.32 9.31
C TRP A 38 -4.59 -10.71 8.22
N ILE A 39 -3.34 -11.00 8.57
CA ILE A 39 -2.31 -11.49 7.64
C ILE A 39 -2.74 -12.81 7.00
N ALA A 40 -3.27 -13.74 7.79
CA ALA A 40 -3.77 -15.02 7.29
C ALA A 40 -4.92 -14.80 6.29
N GLU A 41 -5.84 -13.88 6.59
CA GLU A 41 -6.93 -13.51 5.69
C GLU A 41 -6.41 -12.91 4.37
N GLN A 42 -5.49 -11.94 4.42
CA GLN A 42 -4.95 -11.31 3.21
C GLN A 42 -4.16 -12.31 2.37
N THR A 43 -3.42 -13.23 3.00
CA THR A 43 -2.71 -14.31 2.31
C THR A 43 -3.69 -15.24 1.59
N HIS A 44 -4.80 -15.61 2.25
CA HIS A 44 -5.84 -16.41 1.62
C HIS A 44 -6.50 -15.70 0.44
N ARG A 45 -6.79 -14.40 0.59
CA ARG A 45 -7.35 -13.57 -0.48
C ARG A 45 -6.41 -13.43 -1.67
N GLY A 46 -5.12 -13.22 -1.43
CA GLY A 46 -4.09 -13.15 -2.50
C GLY A 46 -4.02 -14.43 -3.32
N ARG A 47 -4.08 -15.60 -2.67
CA ARG A 47 -4.07 -16.91 -3.33
C ARG A 47 -5.34 -17.26 -4.09
N SER A 48 -6.44 -16.54 -3.84
CA SER A 48 -7.75 -16.82 -4.43
C SER A 48 -8.22 -15.72 -5.40
N ASP A 49 -7.31 -14.84 -5.82
CA ASP A 49 -7.58 -13.66 -6.67
C ASP A 49 -8.69 -12.75 -6.10
N ARG A 50 -8.80 -12.72 -4.77
CA ARG A 50 -9.79 -11.93 -4.01
C ARG A 50 -9.14 -10.86 -3.13
N LEU A 51 -7.82 -10.68 -3.25
CA LEU A 51 -7.19 -9.50 -2.66
C LEU A 51 -7.68 -8.28 -3.43
N MET A 52 -7.75 -7.13 -2.77
CA MET A 52 -7.91 -5.86 -3.44
C MET A 52 -7.17 -4.79 -2.66
N LEU A 53 -6.16 -4.20 -3.30
CA LEU A 53 -5.43 -3.05 -2.79
C LEU A 53 -5.45 -1.95 -3.85
N ALA A 54 -6.09 -0.83 -3.53
CA ALA A 54 -5.99 0.39 -4.32
C ALA A 54 -4.92 1.29 -3.72
N MET A 55 -3.80 1.47 -4.43
CA MET A 55 -2.68 2.29 -3.98
C MET A 55 -2.56 3.55 -4.85
N PRO A 56 -2.88 4.75 -4.31
CA PRO A 56 -2.68 6.00 -5.01
C PRO A 56 -1.20 6.39 -5.02
N LEU A 57 -0.65 6.59 -6.20
CA LEU A 57 0.70 7.09 -6.44
C LEU A 57 0.64 8.55 -6.89
N PHE A 58 1.30 9.42 -6.13
CA PHE A 58 1.36 10.85 -6.40
C PHE A 58 2.72 11.20 -7.02
N PHE A 59 2.70 11.77 -8.22
CA PHE A 59 3.88 12.16 -8.96
C PHE A 59 3.99 13.69 -9.02
N ALA A 60 5.15 14.20 -8.64
CA ALA A 60 5.48 15.62 -8.75
C ALA A 60 6.84 15.76 -9.44
N ALA A 61 6.87 16.53 -10.54
CA ALA A 61 8.11 16.90 -11.20
C ALA A 61 8.52 18.30 -10.72
N ALA A 62 9.77 18.43 -10.27
CA ALA A 62 10.36 19.74 -10.01
C ALA A 62 10.68 20.42 -11.35
N THR A 63 10.07 21.56 -11.63
CA THR A 63 10.37 22.38 -12.81
C THR A 63 11.11 23.63 -12.40
N LYS A 64 12.21 23.97 -13.08
CA LYS A 64 12.89 25.26 -12.89
C LYS A 64 11.99 26.38 -13.43
N PRO A 65 11.73 27.46 -12.67
CA PRO A 65 11.00 28.61 -13.19
C PRO A 65 11.77 29.20 -14.38
N SER A 66 11.14 29.28 -15.55
CA SER A 66 11.71 30.00 -16.69
C SER A 66 11.45 31.49 -16.49
N VAL A 67 12.51 32.28 -16.31
CA VAL A 67 12.40 33.75 -16.43
C VAL A 67 12.19 34.06 -17.91
N ARG A 68 11.03 34.62 -18.26
CA ARG A 68 10.76 35.11 -19.61
C ARG A 68 11.36 36.52 -19.72
N SER A 69 12.51 36.67 -20.39
CA SER A 69 13.04 38.00 -20.72
C SER A 69 12.12 38.68 -21.74
N ARG A 70 11.70 39.91 -21.43
CA ARG A 70 11.08 40.83 -22.39
C ARG A 70 12.17 41.61 -23.12
#